data_AF-A0A7W4EJA3-F1
#
_entry.id   AF-A0A7W4EJA3-F1
#
_cell.length_a   1.000
_cell.length_b   1.000
_cell.length_c   1.000
_cell.angle_alpha   90.00
_cell.angle_beta   90.00
_cell.angle_gamma   90.00
#
_symmetry.space_group_name_H-M   'P 1'
#
loop_
_entity.id
_entity.type
_entity.pdbx_description
1 polymer ?
#
loop_
_entity_poly.entity_id
_entity_poly.type
_entity_poly.pdbx_seq_one_letter_code
_entity_poly.pdbx_strand_id
1 'polypeptide(L)'
;MRDKIKNKEYFESIITQKKENISFYLNALKNNRVAIDRQYVVLNSMAGDCLTSLIAKYSAGYPIEELYTDYYDALEYMHQSWMVLDNRAYLKDTKYNHYFGSDYDLMVWMLSLGYLLDVEKQKYILLLEILDRFSVKDLLYETIIKAKISERLPITEESYKMIMDMPWAYESLRHAVKETDDKYGKERSSALIEQFLNKEFYQRHKGFSFYDHHKSNNNIYYGYWSFESAAIADILSVDISPFENNKYFPKDVYFYKKVE
;
A
#
# COMPACT_ATOMS: atom_id res chain seq x y z
N MET A 1 -15.41 -14.85 -0.61
CA MET A 1 -14.19 -14.74 -1.43
C MET A 1 -14.30 -13.50 -2.28
N ARG A 2 -13.30 -12.61 -2.25
CA ARG A 2 -13.33 -11.32 -2.95
C ARG A 2 -12.63 -11.38 -4.30
N ASP A 3 -11.52 -12.12 -4.37
CA ASP A 3 -10.83 -12.37 -5.62
C ASP A 3 -11.63 -13.32 -6.54
N LYS A 4 -11.46 -13.13 -7.86
CA LYS A 4 -12.15 -13.90 -8.90
C LYS A 4 -11.18 -14.69 -9.80
N ILE A 5 -9.87 -14.60 -9.57
CA ILE A 5 -8.84 -15.25 -10.40
C ILE A 5 -8.39 -16.58 -9.79
N LYS A 6 -8.23 -16.64 -8.46
CA LYS A 6 -7.86 -17.86 -7.72
C LYS A 6 -8.92 -18.22 -6.67
N ASN A 7 -8.88 -19.47 -6.21
CA ASN A 7 -9.82 -19.98 -5.20
C ASN A 7 -9.32 -19.76 -3.77
N LYS A 8 -10.17 -20.09 -2.80
CA LYS A 8 -9.84 -19.94 -1.38
C LYS A 8 -8.62 -20.79 -1.00
N GLU A 9 -8.57 -22.05 -1.41
CA GLU A 9 -7.48 -22.98 -1.07
C GLU A 9 -6.11 -22.46 -1.52
N TYR A 10 -6.05 -21.78 -2.67
CA TYR A 10 -4.84 -21.13 -3.15
C TYR A 10 -4.37 -20.04 -2.18
N PHE A 11 -5.26 -19.13 -1.75
CA PHE A 11 -4.90 -18.08 -0.80
C PHE A 11 -4.57 -18.64 0.59
N GLU A 12 -5.25 -19.70 1.06
CA GLU A 12 -4.89 -20.39 2.31
C GLU A 12 -3.45 -20.91 2.28
N SER A 13 -3.01 -21.43 1.12
CA SER A 13 -1.62 -21.91 0.96
C SER A 13 -0.61 -20.76 1.09
N ILE A 14 -0.93 -19.58 0.56
CA ILE A 14 -0.10 -18.37 0.69
C ILE A 14 -0.06 -17.93 2.14
N ILE A 15 -1.22 -17.77 2.79
CA ILE A 15 -1.33 -17.32 4.18
C ILE A 15 -0.53 -18.26 5.10
N THR A 16 -0.65 -19.57 4.91
CA THR A 16 0.10 -20.58 5.66
C THR A 16 1.61 -20.43 5.45
N GLN A 17 2.05 -20.33 4.19
CA GLN A 17 3.47 -20.17 3.86
C GLN A 17 4.06 -18.90 4.49
N LYS A 18 3.33 -17.78 4.45
CA LYS A 18 3.78 -16.51 5.04
C LYS A 18 3.88 -16.59 6.56
N LYS A 19 2.92 -17.24 7.21
CA LYS A 19 2.95 -17.48 8.65
C LYS A 19 4.14 -18.37 9.07
N GLU A 20 4.47 -19.39 8.28
CA GLU A 20 5.62 -20.25 8.51
C GLU A 20 6.95 -19.49 8.36
N ASN A 21 7.08 -18.67 7.32
CA ASN A 21 8.26 -17.80 7.11
C ASN A 21 8.47 -16.83 8.28
N ILE A 22 7.41 -16.13 8.70
CA ILE A 22 7.45 -15.20 9.85
C ILE A 22 7.88 -15.95 11.11
N SER A 23 7.30 -17.14 11.37
CA SER A 23 7.64 -17.97 12.52
C SER A 23 9.11 -18.42 12.51
N PHE A 24 9.63 -18.78 11.33
CA PHE A 24 11.03 -19.13 11.13
C PHE A 24 11.96 -17.96 11.47
N TYR A 25 11.67 -16.76 10.96
CA TYR A 25 12.48 -15.57 11.23
C TYR A 25 12.41 -15.12 12.68
N LEU A 26 11.24 -15.14 13.31
CA LEU A 26 11.10 -14.87 14.75
C LEU A 26 11.94 -15.83 15.59
N ASN A 27 11.95 -17.12 15.25
CA ASN A 27 12.79 -18.10 15.92
C ASN A 27 14.29 -17.79 15.71
N ALA A 28 14.69 -17.43 14.50
CA ALA A 28 16.07 -17.09 14.18
C ALA A 28 16.55 -15.84 14.95
N LEU A 29 15.72 -14.79 15.02
CA LEU A 29 15.99 -13.57 15.78
C LEU A 29 16.10 -13.87 17.29
N LYS A 30 15.11 -14.57 17.85
CA LYS A 30 15.07 -14.92 19.29
C LYS A 30 16.29 -15.73 19.74
N ASN A 31 16.81 -16.59 18.87
CA ASN A 31 17.97 -17.44 19.16
C ASN A 31 19.31 -16.84 18.68
N ASN A 32 19.36 -15.55 18.35
CA ASN A 32 20.56 -14.84 17.88
C ASN A 32 21.25 -15.52 16.68
N ARG A 33 20.46 -16.16 15.79
CA ARG A 33 20.95 -16.82 14.57
C ARG A 33 21.08 -15.87 13.38
N VAL A 34 20.64 -14.63 13.54
CA VAL A 34 20.77 -13.55 12.55
C VAL A 34 21.79 -12.56 13.09
N ALA A 35 22.83 -12.26 12.31
CA ALA A 35 23.81 -11.25 12.65
C ALA A 35 23.11 -9.90 12.91
N ILE A 36 23.58 -9.15 13.91
CA ILE A 36 22.93 -7.91 14.38
C ILE A 36 22.76 -6.91 13.23
N ASP A 37 23.79 -6.76 12.39
CA ASP A 37 23.82 -5.90 11.21
C ASP A 37 22.99 -6.43 10.01
N ARG A 38 22.28 -7.55 10.19
CA ARG A 38 21.38 -8.15 9.18
C ARG A 38 19.95 -8.28 9.68
N GLN A 39 19.67 -7.95 10.95
CA GLN A 39 18.33 -8.08 11.51
C GLN A 39 17.31 -7.22 10.77
N TYR A 40 17.67 -5.99 10.38
CA TYR A 40 16.78 -5.11 9.61
C TYR A 40 16.36 -5.71 8.26
N VAL A 41 17.22 -6.53 7.63
CA VAL A 41 16.89 -7.20 6.35
C VAL A 41 15.80 -8.25 6.58
N VAL A 42 15.94 -9.03 7.65
CA VAL A 42 14.95 -10.04 8.05
C VAL A 42 13.61 -9.38 8.41
N LEU A 43 13.66 -8.29 9.18
CA LEU A 43 12.47 -7.51 9.53
C LEU A 43 11.79 -6.93 8.27
N ASN A 44 12.55 -6.45 7.28
CA ASN A 44 11.99 -6.00 6.01
C ASN A 44 11.26 -7.14 5.25
N SER A 45 11.84 -8.34 5.23
CA SER A 45 11.19 -9.52 4.66
C SER A 45 9.92 -9.91 5.41
N MET A 46 9.93 -9.86 6.75
CA MET A 46 8.75 -10.13 7.57
C MET A 46 7.64 -9.11 7.33
N ALA A 47 7.98 -7.81 7.21
CA ALA A 47 7.00 -6.77 6.87
C ALA A 47 6.29 -7.07 5.55
N GLY A 48 7.04 -7.45 4.51
CA GLY A 48 6.49 -7.86 3.22
C GLY A 48 5.63 -9.14 3.29
N ASP A 49 6.04 -10.12 4.10
CA ASP A 49 5.27 -11.35 4.30
C ASP A 49 3.96 -11.10 5.05
N CYS A 50 3.96 -10.22 6.07
CA CYS A 50 2.75 -9.77 6.77
C CYS A 50 1.79 -9.06 5.81
N LEU A 51 2.27 -8.11 5.00
CA LEU A 51 1.41 -7.41 4.05
C LEU A 51 0.88 -8.35 2.95
N THR A 52 1.69 -9.30 2.48
CA THR A 52 1.23 -10.34 1.54
C THR A 52 0.13 -11.20 2.16
N SER A 53 0.29 -11.62 3.41
CA SER A 53 -0.72 -12.35 4.18
C SER A 53 -2.02 -11.55 4.29
N LEU A 54 -1.93 -10.27 4.64
CA LEU A 54 -3.06 -9.36 4.75
C LEU A 54 -3.86 -9.33 3.45
N ILE A 55 -3.19 -9.08 2.32
CA ILE A 55 -3.85 -8.95 1.03
C ILE A 55 -4.43 -10.31 0.59
N ALA A 56 -3.74 -11.42 0.86
CA ALA A 56 -4.25 -12.76 0.60
C ALA A 56 -5.51 -13.11 1.43
N LYS A 57 -5.55 -12.73 2.72
CA LYS A 57 -6.75 -12.86 3.57
C LYS A 57 -7.90 -12.03 3.02
N TYR A 58 -7.63 -10.79 2.61
CA TYR A 58 -8.64 -9.95 1.98
C TYR A 58 -9.20 -10.63 0.71
N SER A 59 -8.33 -11.11 -0.17
CA SER A 59 -8.69 -11.86 -1.39
C SER A 59 -9.51 -13.12 -1.11
N ALA A 60 -9.12 -13.90 -0.11
CA ALA A 60 -9.83 -15.12 0.33
C ALA A 60 -11.22 -14.84 0.90
N GLY A 61 -11.51 -13.60 1.28
CA GLY A 61 -12.81 -13.19 1.84
C GLY A 61 -12.89 -13.28 3.35
N TYR A 62 -11.76 -13.15 4.05
CA TYR A 62 -11.73 -13.07 5.51
C TYR A 62 -12.47 -11.81 6.01
N PRO A 63 -13.04 -11.83 7.23
CA PRO A 63 -13.49 -10.64 7.93
C PRO A 63 -12.39 -9.57 7.98
N ILE A 64 -12.76 -8.30 7.92
CA ILE A 64 -11.78 -7.19 7.88
C ILE A 64 -11.03 -7.09 9.21
N GLU A 65 -11.66 -7.49 10.30
CA GLU A 65 -11.09 -7.59 11.65
C GLU A 65 -9.84 -8.48 11.68
N GLU A 66 -9.81 -9.54 10.85
CA GLU A 66 -8.67 -10.47 10.80
C GLU A 66 -7.44 -9.91 10.05
N LEU A 67 -7.58 -8.73 9.43
CA LEU A 67 -6.50 -8.04 8.74
C LEU A 67 -5.65 -7.18 9.68
N TYR A 68 -6.18 -6.77 10.83
CA TYR A 68 -5.51 -5.85 11.75
C TYR A 68 -4.19 -6.40 12.29
N THR A 69 -4.16 -7.68 12.67
CA THR A 69 -2.94 -8.32 13.17
C THR A 69 -1.82 -8.23 12.13
N ASP A 70 -2.11 -8.59 10.88
CA ASP A 70 -1.11 -8.56 9.82
C ASP A 70 -0.69 -7.11 9.51
N TYR A 71 -1.60 -6.14 9.60
CA TYR A 71 -1.29 -4.73 9.41
C TYR A 71 -0.34 -4.21 10.48
N TYR A 72 -0.65 -4.46 11.76
CA TYR A 72 0.17 -3.97 12.88
C TYR A 72 1.54 -4.63 12.90
N ASP A 73 1.62 -5.94 12.62
CA ASP A 73 2.89 -6.63 12.48
C ASP A 73 3.70 -6.08 11.30
N ALA A 74 3.08 -5.88 10.13
CA ALA A 74 3.74 -5.28 8.98
C ALA A 74 4.28 -3.88 9.30
N LEU A 75 3.49 -3.04 9.97
CA LEU A 75 3.86 -1.69 10.37
C LEU A 75 5.07 -1.68 11.31
N GLU A 76 5.05 -2.53 12.34
CA GLU A 76 6.13 -2.62 13.33
C GLU A 76 7.44 -3.09 12.66
N TYR A 77 7.38 -4.16 11.87
CA TYR A 77 8.56 -4.67 11.18
C TYR A 77 9.07 -3.70 10.10
N MET A 78 8.17 -3.03 9.38
CA MET A 78 8.51 -2.00 8.39
C MET A 78 9.21 -0.82 9.05
N HIS A 79 8.67 -0.31 10.16
CA HIS A 79 9.29 0.79 10.91
C HIS A 79 10.69 0.42 11.39
N GLN A 80 10.85 -0.71 12.09
CA GLN A 80 12.16 -1.13 12.59
C GLN A 80 13.18 -1.34 11.46
N SER A 81 12.75 -1.85 10.31
CA SER A 81 13.65 -2.09 9.17
C SER A 81 13.96 -0.83 8.37
N TRP A 82 12.97 0.01 8.03
CA TRP A 82 13.14 1.22 7.21
C TRP A 82 13.72 2.40 8.00
N MET A 83 13.74 2.32 9.33
CA MET A 83 14.57 3.19 10.18
C MET A 83 16.04 2.77 10.20
N VAL A 84 16.45 1.78 9.42
CA VAL A 84 17.87 1.42 9.23
C VAL A 84 18.20 1.36 7.74
N LEU A 85 17.32 0.74 6.95
CA LEU A 85 17.38 0.66 5.51
C LEU A 85 17.10 2.00 4.84
N ASP A 86 17.98 2.39 3.92
CA ASP A 86 17.74 3.52 3.03
C ASP A 86 17.15 3.01 1.70
N ASN A 87 15.83 2.81 1.68
CA ASN A 87 15.08 2.34 0.51
C ASN A 87 14.78 3.46 -0.50
N ARG A 88 15.38 4.64 -0.33
CA ARG A 88 15.28 5.71 -1.33
C ARG A 88 15.77 5.21 -2.68
N ALA A 89 15.08 5.65 -3.73
CA ALA A 89 15.51 5.36 -5.08
C ALA A 89 16.90 5.96 -5.32
N TYR A 90 17.73 5.20 -6.02
CA TYR A 90 19.08 5.58 -6.35
C TYR A 90 19.35 5.35 -7.83
N LEU A 91 20.04 6.29 -8.46
CA LEU A 91 20.54 6.14 -9.82
C LEU A 91 22.04 6.39 -9.79
N LYS A 92 22.82 5.38 -10.20
CA LYS A 92 24.28 5.38 -10.03
C LYS A 92 24.59 5.58 -8.54
N ASP A 93 25.33 6.64 -8.20
CA ASP A 93 25.73 6.96 -6.82
C ASP A 93 24.87 8.05 -6.17
N THR A 94 23.78 8.48 -6.82
CA THR A 94 22.90 9.54 -6.31
C THR A 94 21.61 8.96 -5.75
N LYS A 95 21.32 9.26 -4.49
CA LYS A 95 20.04 8.97 -3.84
C LYS A 95 19.09 10.14 -4.01
N TYR A 96 17.84 9.82 -4.24
CA TYR A 96 16.75 10.79 -4.38
C TYR A 96 15.75 10.57 -3.26
N ASN A 97 15.16 11.64 -2.74
CA ASN A 97 14.22 11.55 -1.63
C ASN A 97 12.84 11.06 -2.09
N HIS A 98 12.77 9.96 -2.84
CA HIS A 98 11.54 9.30 -3.27
C HIS A 98 11.73 7.79 -3.28
N TYR A 99 10.64 7.03 -3.25
CA TYR A 99 10.68 5.57 -3.43
C TYR A 99 10.39 5.20 -4.89
N PHE A 100 10.85 4.02 -5.28
CA PHE A 100 10.68 3.47 -6.63
C PHE A 100 10.30 1.98 -6.57
N GLY A 101 9.54 1.51 -7.56
CA GLY A 101 9.13 0.12 -7.65
C GLY A 101 8.36 -0.33 -6.42
N SER A 102 8.69 -1.52 -5.91
CA SER A 102 7.98 -2.14 -4.80
C SER A 102 7.97 -1.27 -3.53
N ASP A 103 9.01 -0.49 -3.27
CA ASP A 103 9.06 0.35 -2.06
C ASP A 103 8.00 1.46 -2.11
N TYR A 104 7.70 1.98 -3.30
CA TYR A 104 6.62 2.95 -3.46
C TYR A 104 5.26 2.31 -3.22
N ASP A 105 5.03 1.12 -3.78
CA ASP A 105 3.77 0.40 -3.63
C ASP A 105 3.53 0.00 -2.17
N LEU A 106 4.56 -0.52 -1.49
CA LEU A 106 4.48 -0.89 -0.08
C LEU A 106 4.07 0.31 0.78
N MET A 107 4.71 1.47 0.58
CA MET A 107 4.37 2.66 1.34
C MET A 107 2.96 3.18 1.01
N VAL A 108 2.56 3.23 -0.26
CA VAL A 108 1.22 3.70 -0.63
C VAL A 108 0.14 2.77 -0.09
N TRP A 109 0.36 1.46 -0.10
CA TRP A 109 -0.56 0.47 0.45
C TRP A 109 -0.66 0.59 1.97
N MET A 110 0.46 0.74 2.69
CA MET A 110 0.46 0.88 4.15
C MET A 110 -0.25 2.15 4.63
N LEU A 111 -0.06 3.28 3.92
CA LEU A 111 -0.78 4.53 4.18
C LEU A 111 -2.28 4.35 3.91
N SER A 112 -2.62 3.80 2.74
CA SER A 112 -4.02 3.62 2.33
C SER A 112 -4.78 2.66 3.25
N LEU A 113 -4.18 1.52 3.59
CA LEU A 113 -4.76 0.56 4.54
C LEU A 113 -4.85 1.14 5.95
N GLY A 114 -3.84 1.89 6.40
CA GLY A 114 -3.89 2.54 7.73
C GLY A 114 -5.01 3.57 7.84
N TYR A 115 -5.28 4.29 6.75
CA TYR A 115 -6.43 5.18 6.64
C TYR A 115 -7.76 4.39 6.65
N LEU A 116 -7.93 3.44 5.73
CA LEU A 116 -9.18 2.68 5.53
C LEU A 116 -9.56 1.78 6.71
N LEU A 117 -8.58 1.23 7.41
CA LEU A 117 -8.79 0.41 8.63
C LEU A 117 -8.94 1.28 9.89
N ASP A 118 -8.92 2.60 9.77
CA ASP A 118 -8.95 3.55 10.87
C ASP A 118 -7.93 3.20 11.98
N VAL A 119 -6.67 3.00 11.59
CA VAL A 119 -5.60 2.66 12.53
C VAL A 119 -5.33 3.80 13.50
N GLU A 120 -4.99 3.48 14.75
CA GLU A 120 -4.70 4.48 15.78
C GLU A 120 -3.65 5.50 15.32
N LYS A 121 -3.91 6.78 15.59
CA LYS A 121 -3.04 7.90 15.18
C LYS A 121 -1.58 7.69 15.58
N GLN A 122 -1.33 7.21 16.79
CA GLN A 122 0.01 6.97 17.33
C GLN A 122 0.75 5.88 16.53
N LYS A 123 0.04 4.88 16.04
CA LYS A 123 0.61 3.83 15.18
C LYS A 123 0.85 4.35 13.78
N TYR A 124 -0.11 5.10 13.23
CA TYR A 124 0.01 5.68 11.89
C TYR A 124 1.22 6.63 11.76
N ILE A 125 1.57 7.36 12.82
CA ILE A 125 2.75 8.25 12.88
C ILE A 125 4.07 7.51 12.57
N LEU A 126 4.17 6.20 12.83
CA LEU A 126 5.38 5.43 12.50
C LEU A 126 5.70 5.45 11.00
N LEU A 127 4.69 5.49 10.13
CA LEU A 127 4.91 5.64 8.67
C LEU A 127 5.46 7.02 8.32
N LEU A 128 5.01 8.07 9.03
CA LEU A 128 5.50 9.44 8.84
C LEU A 128 6.96 9.56 9.29
N GLU A 129 7.36 8.92 10.38
CA GLU A 129 8.75 8.91 10.85
C GLU A 129 9.71 8.37 9.79
N ILE A 130 9.30 7.31 9.06
CA ILE A 130 10.07 6.74 7.95
C ILE A 130 10.23 7.76 6.81
N LEU A 131 9.14 8.40 6.40
CA LEU A 131 9.13 9.38 5.30
C LEU A 131 9.94 10.64 5.66
N ASP A 132 9.74 11.18 6.85
CA ASP A 132 10.35 12.43 7.31
C ASP A 132 11.86 12.28 7.50
N ARG A 133 12.32 11.13 7.99
CA ARG A 133 13.75 10.80 8.09
C ARG A 133 14.49 11.00 6.76
N PHE A 134 13.86 10.59 5.66
CA PHE A 134 14.43 10.67 4.32
C PHE A 134 13.91 11.86 3.51
N SER A 135 13.10 12.72 4.14
CA SER A 135 12.46 13.87 3.51
C SER A 135 11.70 13.51 2.22
N VAL A 136 11.03 12.36 2.23
CA VAL A 136 10.20 11.88 1.12
C VAL A 136 8.86 12.63 1.16
N LYS A 137 8.54 13.31 0.07
CA LYS A 137 7.34 14.13 -0.12
C LYS A 137 6.69 13.73 -1.44
N ASP A 138 5.57 13.03 -1.36
CA ASP A 138 4.79 12.60 -2.52
C ASP A 138 3.34 13.08 -2.35
N LEU A 139 2.76 13.64 -3.41
CA LEU A 139 1.40 14.17 -3.40
C LEU A 139 0.36 13.16 -2.91
N LEU A 140 0.41 11.91 -3.36
CA LEU A 140 -0.58 10.90 -2.96
C LEU A 140 -0.38 10.53 -1.50
N TYR A 141 0.87 10.35 -1.07
CA TYR A 141 1.18 10.03 0.33
C TYR A 141 0.68 11.14 1.24
N GLU A 142 1.04 12.39 0.94
CA GLU A 142 0.66 13.55 1.74
C GLU A 142 -0.84 13.81 1.73
N THR A 143 -1.55 13.50 0.64
CA THR A 143 -3.02 13.56 0.59
C THR A 143 -3.63 12.60 1.62
N ILE A 144 -3.19 11.34 1.63
CA ILE A 144 -3.70 10.32 2.57
C ILE A 144 -3.28 10.63 4.01
N ILE A 145 -2.02 11.04 4.22
CA ILE A 145 -1.50 11.42 5.52
C ILE A 145 -2.28 12.61 6.09
N LYS A 146 -2.52 13.66 5.29
CA LYS A 146 -3.24 14.85 5.75
C LYS A 146 -4.68 14.55 6.14
N ALA A 147 -5.34 13.62 5.45
CA ALA A 147 -6.68 13.17 5.81
C ALA A 147 -6.70 12.43 7.15
N LYS A 148 -5.65 11.63 7.46
CA LYS A 148 -5.53 10.91 8.75
C LYS A 148 -4.99 11.79 9.88
N ILE A 149 -4.08 12.70 9.57
CA ILE A 149 -3.34 13.56 10.49
C ILE A 149 -3.57 15.00 10.05
N SER A 150 -4.68 15.58 10.51
CA SER A 150 -5.09 16.94 10.11
C SER A 150 -4.07 18.01 10.47
N GLU A 151 -3.16 17.77 11.42
CA GLU A 151 -2.07 18.68 11.80
C GLU A 151 -0.85 18.59 10.88
N ARG A 152 -0.76 17.60 9.97
CA ARG A 152 0.34 17.51 8.98
C ARG A 152 0.40 18.79 8.15
N LEU A 153 1.54 19.45 8.10
CA LEU A 153 1.68 20.65 7.28
C LEU A 153 1.67 20.28 5.79
N PRO A 154 0.94 21.03 4.94
CA PRO A 154 1.00 20.80 3.50
C PRO A 154 2.42 20.93 2.96
N ILE A 155 2.80 20.05 2.04
CA ILE A 155 4.05 20.19 1.31
C ILE A 155 3.96 21.35 0.30
N THR A 156 5.07 22.07 0.12
CA THR A 156 5.19 23.13 -0.90
C THR A 156 5.67 22.61 -2.24
N GLU A 157 6.35 21.46 -2.24
CA GLU A 157 6.90 20.77 -3.41
C GLU A 157 7.02 19.27 -3.16
N GLU A 158 6.99 18.49 -4.24
CA GLU A 158 7.26 17.05 -4.20
C GLU A 158 8.76 16.80 -4.29
N SER A 159 9.23 15.74 -3.62
CA SER A 159 10.65 15.35 -3.65
C SER A 159 10.99 14.44 -4.83
N TYR A 160 9.98 13.92 -5.53
CA TYR A 160 10.14 13.03 -6.67
C TYR A 160 10.91 13.69 -7.84
N LYS A 161 11.69 12.88 -8.57
CA LYS A 161 12.34 13.25 -9.83
C LYS A 161 11.82 12.38 -10.98
N MET A 162 11.46 13.00 -12.11
CA MET A 162 10.91 12.35 -13.33
C MET A 162 11.73 11.21 -13.93
N ILE A 163 12.91 10.94 -13.39
CA ILE A 163 13.87 9.98 -13.92
C ILE A 163 13.39 8.52 -13.70
N MET A 164 12.29 8.30 -12.97
CA MET A 164 11.87 6.95 -12.55
C MET A 164 10.36 6.68 -12.64
N ASP A 165 9.59 7.38 -13.49
CA ASP A 165 8.20 7.11 -13.90
C ASP A 165 7.11 6.69 -12.86
N MET A 166 7.36 6.68 -11.55
CA MET A 166 6.37 6.24 -10.55
C MET A 166 5.09 7.08 -10.54
N PRO A 167 5.14 8.43 -10.57
CA PRO A 167 3.96 9.26 -10.69
C PRO A 167 3.16 9.02 -11.96
N TRP A 168 3.82 8.55 -13.04
CA TRP A 168 3.11 8.21 -14.26
C TRP A 168 2.23 6.98 -14.08
N ALA A 169 2.64 6.01 -13.25
CA ALA A 169 1.80 4.86 -12.94
C ALA A 169 0.48 5.26 -12.27
N TYR A 170 0.47 6.36 -11.51
CA TYR A 170 -0.67 6.85 -10.74
C TYR A 170 -1.20 8.22 -11.23
N GLU A 171 -0.95 8.59 -12.49
CA GLU A 171 -1.22 9.93 -13.02
C GLU A 171 -2.69 10.36 -12.86
N SER A 172 -3.65 9.50 -13.19
CA SER A 172 -5.07 9.83 -13.02
C SER A 172 -5.45 10.07 -11.57
N LEU A 173 -4.93 9.29 -10.61
CA LEU A 173 -5.17 9.55 -9.19
C LEU A 173 -4.53 10.88 -8.75
N ARG A 174 -3.34 11.19 -9.27
CA ARG A 174 -2.66 12.47 -8.99
C ARG A 174 -3.39 13.67 -9.56
N HIS A 175 -4.08 13.52 -10.67
CA HIS A 175 -4.99 14.56 -11.17
C HIS A 175 -6.25 14.64 -10.31
N ALA A 176 -6.82 13.49 -9.90
CA ALA A 176 -8.05 13.47 -9.10
C ALA A 176 -7.91 14.24 -7.78
N VAL A 177 -6.76 14.17 -7.10
CA VAL A 177 -6.49 14.88 -5.84
C VAL A 177 -6.19 16.38 -6.03
N LYS A 178 -5.98 16.84 -7.27
CA LYS A 178 -5.75 18.26 -7.60
C LYS A 178 -7.00 18.98 -8.08
N GLU A 179 -8.09 18.25 -8.31
CA GLU A 179 -9.36 18.85 -8.68
C GLU A 179 -9.93 19.70 -7.54
N THR A 180 -10.85 20.61 -7.90
CA THR A 180 -11.51 21.49 -6.94
C THR A 180 -12.47 20.72 -6.03
N ASP A 181 -12.60 21.12 -4.76
CA ASP A 181 -13.62 20.58 -3.84
C ASP A 181 -14.99 21.24 -4.08
N ASP A 182 -15.45 21.17 -5.32
CA ASP A 182 -16.80 21.55 -5.73
C ASP A 182 -17.48 20.37 -6.44
N LYS A 183 -18.77 20.52 -6.75
CA LYS A 183 -19.55 19.45 -7.39
C LYS A 183 -18.89 18.95 -8.69
N TYR A 184 -18.42 19.84 -9.56
CA TYR A 184 -17.84 19.46 -10.84
C TYR A 184 -16.44 18.88 -10.67
N GLY A 185 -15.66 19.37 -9.70
CA GLY A 185 -14.37 18.78 -9.35
C GLY A 185 -14.52 17.36 -8.84
N LYS A 186 -15.50 17.08 -7.97
CA LYS A 186 -15.81 15.70 -7.51
C LYS A 186 -16.23 14.77 -8.64
N GLU A 187 -17.04 15.26 -9.58
CA GLU A 187 -17.42 14.49 -10.79
C GLU A 187 -16.17 14.16 -11.64
N ARG A 188 -15.24 15.10 -11.83
CA ARG A 188 -13.97 14.87 -12.54
C ARG A 188 -13.06 13.91 -11.78
N SER A 189 -12.91 14.07 -10.47
CA SER A 189 -12.13 13.14 -9.62
C SER A 189 -12.69 11.72 -9.69
N SER A 190 -14.01 11.55 -9.63
CA SER A 190 -14.67 10.25 -9.81
C SER A 190 -14.31 9.63 -11.17
N ALA A 191 -14.45 10.38 -12.26
CA ALA A 191 -14.12 9.91 -13.60
C ALA A 191 -12.63 9.55 -13.78
N LEU A 192 -11.73 10.30 -13.12
CA LEU A 192 -10.29 10.01 -13.13
C LEU A 192 -9.96 8.72 -12.35
N ILE A 193 -10.58 8.49 -11.20
CA ILE A 193 -10.43 7.24 -10.43
C ILE A 193 -10.99 6.06 -11.23
N GLU A 194 -12.16 6.22 -11.86
CA GLU A 194 -12.73 5.21 -12.75
C GLU A 194 -11.78 4.87 -13.90
N GLN A 195 -11.24 5.90 -14.58
CA GLN A 195 -10.28 5.72 -15.66
C GLN A 195 -9.05 4.94 -15.17
N PHE A 196 -8.51 5.33 -14.02
CA PHE A 196 -7.36 4.65 -13.43
C PHE A 196 -7.65 3.15 -13.25
N LEU A 197 -8.74 2.81 -12.56
CA LEU A 197 -9.12 1.42 -12.28
C LEU A 197 -9.41 0.61 -13.56
N ASN A 198 -10.05 1.22 -14.56
CA ASN A 198 -10.47 0.51 -15.78
C ASN A 198 -9.33 0.32 -16.79
N LYS A 199 -8.46 1.32 -16.95
CA LYS A 199 -7.50 1.37 -18.06
C LYS A 199 -6.04 1.35 -17.62
N GLU A 200 -5.74 1.77 -16.41
CA GLU A 200 -4.37 2.15 -16.03
C GLU A 200 -3.77 1.27 -14.95
N PHE A 201 -4.53 0.94 -13.89
CA PHE A 201 -4.04 0.19 -12.74
C PHE A 201 -3.26 -1.05 -13.17
N TYR A 202 -3.84 -1.95 -13.97
CA TYR A 202 -3.10 -3.13 -14.40
C TYR A 202 -2.04 -2.85 -15.48
N GLN A 203 -2.34 -1.96 -16.44
CA GLN A 203 -1.49 -1.76 -17.63
C GLN A 203 -0.24 -0.94 -17.33
N ARG A 204 -0.37 0.14 -16.56
CA ARG A 204 0.75 1.01 -16.16
C ARG A 204 1.68 0.31 -15.15
N HIS A 205 1.20 -0.72 -14.46
CA HIS A 205 2.00 -1.55 -13.56
C HIS A 205 2.72 -2.72 -14.27
N LYS A 206 2.77 -2.77 -15.61
CA LYS A 206 3.45 -3.86 -16.35
C LYS A 206 4.93 -4.08 -15.98
N GLY A 207 5.62 -3.04 -15.53
CA GLY A 207 7.01 -3.11 -15.07
C GLY A 207 7.17 -3.40 -13.58
N PHE A 208 6.08 -3.59 -12.84
CA PHE A 208 6.08 -3.71 -11.39
C PHE A 208 6.14 -5.17 -10.98
N SER A 209 6.67 -5.42 -9.77
CA SER A 209 6.94 -6.77 -9.28
C SER A 209 5.70 -7.67 -9.34
N PHE A 210 4.54 -7.16 -8.94
CA PHE A 210 3.30 -7.94 -8.83
C PHE A 210 2.61 -8.26 -10.18
N TYR A 211 3.05 -7.64 -11.26
CA TYR A 211 2.42 -7.83 -12.57
C TYR A 211 2.52 -9.30 -13.01
N ASP A 212 1.45 -9.84 -13.57
CA ASP A 212 1.35 -11.24 -14.01
C ASP A 212 1.62 -12.30 -12.91
N HIS A 213 1.70 -11.93 -11.63
CA HIS A 213 1.80 -12.89 -10.51
C HIS A 213 0.74 -14.01 -10.59
N HIS A 214 -0.48 -13.70 -11.04
CA HIS A 214 -1.56 -14.68 -11.19
C HIS A 214 -1.27 -15.78 -12.24
N LYS A 215 -0.33 -15.52 -13.17
CA LYS A 215 0.16 -16.47 -14.18
C LYS A 215 1.36 -17.28 -13.70
N SER A 216 1.95 -16.93 -12.56
CA SER A 216 3.11 -17.62 -12.00
C SER A 216 2.71 -18.98 -11.40
N ASN A 217 3.62 -19.95 -11.53
CA ASN A 217 3.50 -21.26 -10.89
C ASN A 217 3.99 -21.28 -9.43
N ASN A 218 4.54 -20.16 -8.92
CA ASN A 218 5.20 -20.09 -7.62
C ASN A 218 4.31 -19.61 -6.47
N ASN A 219 2.98 -19.66 -6.61
CA ASN A 219 2.01 -19.20 -5.59
C ASN A 219 2.30 -17.80 -5.02
N ILE A 220 2.64 -16.84 -5.90
CA ILE A 220 3.02 -15.46 -5.51
C ILE A 220 1.89 -14.42 -5.70
N TYR A 221 0.70 -14.84 -6.13
CA TYR A 221 -0.42 -13.94 -6.34
C TYR A 221 -1.26 -13.77 -5.09
N TYR A 222 -1.26 -12.60 -4.49
CA TYR A 222 -2.03 -12.33 -3.26
C TYR A 222 -3.31 -11.53 -3.51
N GLY A 223 -3.58 -11.13 -4.76
CA GLY A 223 -4.73 -10.32 -5.15
C GLY A 223 -4.30 -9.05 -5.89
N TYR A 224 -5.22 -8.45 -6.65
CA TYR A 224 -5.02 -7.15 -7.29
C TYR A 224 -6.02 -6.15 -6.71
N TRP A 225 -5.54 -5.27 -5.84
CA TRP A 225 -6.37 -4.32 -5.12
C TRP A 225 -5.71 -2.95 -5.11
N SER A 226 -6.47 -1.93 -5.51
CA SER A 226 -6.08 -0.53 -5.43
C SER A 226 -6.62 0.08 -4.14
N PHE A 227 -5.88 -0.10 -3.04
CA PHE A 227 -6.24 0.48 -1.75
C PHE A 227 -6.15 2.01 -1.79
N GLU A 228 -5.20 2.54 -2.56
CA GLU A 228 -5.01 3.96 -2.81
C GLU A 228 -6.21 4.60 -3.50
N SER A 229 -6.86 3.91 -4.46
CA SER A 229 -8.09 4.43 -5.07
C SER A 229 -9.25 4.47 -4.08
N ALA A 230 -9.37 3.46 -3.20
CA ALA A 230 -10.41 3.46 -2.16
C ALA A 230 -10.20 4.57 -1.14
N ALA A 231 -8.96 4.76 -0.66
CA ALA A 231 -8.62 5.85 0.27
C ALA A 231 -8.90 7.22 -0.38
N ILE A 232 -8.41 7.46 -1.61
CA ILE A 232 -8.61 8.73 -2.30
C ILE A 232 -10.10 9.00 -2.60
N ALA A 233 -10.85 7.98 -3.02
CA ALA A 233 -12.28 8.14 -3.27
C ALA A 233 -13.05 8.56 -2.00
N ASP A 234 -12.65 8.03 -0.84
CA ASP A 234 -13.22 8.42 0.45
C ASP A 234 -12.82 9.85 0.85
N ILE A 235 -11.52 10.15 0.82
CA ILE A 235 -10.95 11.47 1.16
C ILE A 235 -11.61 12.58 0.35
N LEU A 236 -11.81 12.36 -0.94
CA LEU A 236 -12.43 13.34 -1.84
C LEU A 236 -13.98 13.31 -1.79
N SER A 237 -14.56 12.33 -1.09
CA SER A 237 -16.01 12.12 -0.98
C SER A 237 -16.71 12.12 -2.35
N VAL A 238 -16.15 11.38 -3.31
CA VAL A 238 -16.68 11.30 -4.68
C VAL A 238 -17.78 10.24 -4.79
N ASP A 239 -18.63 10.37 -5.80
CA ASP A 239 -19.55 9.28 -6.17
C ASP A 239 -18.74 8.10 -6.74
N ILE A 240 -18.82 6.95 -6.08
CA ILE A 240 -18.13 5.73 -6.49
C ILE A 240 -19.01 4.79 -7.32
N SER A 241 -20.29 5.11 -7.53
CA SER A 241 -21.24 4.27 -8.29
C SER A 241 -20.69 3.77 -9.63
N PRO A 242 -19.91 4.55 -10.41
CA PRO A 242 -19.35 4.08 -11.68
C PRO A 242 -18.32 2.94 -11.54
N PHE A 243 -17.62 2.85 -10.41
CA PHE A 243 -16.47 1.94 -10.25
C PHE A 243 -16.51 1.10 -8.96
N GLU A 244 -17.55 1.20 -8.14
CA GLU A 244 -17.67 0.44 -6.88
C GLU A 244 -17.58 -1.09 -7.07
N ASN A 245 -17.96 -1.58 -8.25
CA ASN A 245 -17.94 -3.00 -8.60
C ASN A 245 -16.76 -3.37 -9.52
N ASN A 246 -15.80 -2.45 -9.73
CA ASN A 246 -14.58 -2.72 -10.46
C ASN A 246 -13.75 -3.79 -9.73
N LYS A 247 -13.17 -4.74 -10.48
CA LYS A 247 -12.41 -5.88 -9.95
C LYS A 247 -11.16 -5.52 -9.12
N TYR A 248 -10.64 -4.30 -9.24
CA TYR A 248 -9.49 -3.82 -8.47
C TYR A 248 -9.88 -2.89 -7.33
N PHE A 249 -11.14 -2.42 -7.28
CA PHE A 249 -11.62 -1.55 -6.20
C PHE A 249 -11.94 -2.39 -4.96
N PRO A 250 -11.30 -2.15 -3.80
CA PRO A 250 -11.51 -2.96 -2.61
C PRO A 250 -12.77 -2.49 -1.86
N LYS A 251 -13.94 -2.83 -2.39
CA LYS A 251 -15.27 -2.41 -1.89
C LYS A 251 -15.48 -2.65 -0.39
N ASP A 252 -15.15 -3.84 0.10
CA ASP A 252 -15.45 -4.22 1.48
C ASP A 252 -14.64 -3.41 2.50
N VAL A 253 -13.35 -3.15 2.23
CA VAL A 253 -12.53 -2.32 3.13
C VAL A 253 -12.93 -0.84 3.03
N TYR A 254 -13.38 -0.37 1.86
CA TYR A 254 -13.90 0.99 1.68
C TYR A 254 -15.13 1.25 2.56
N PHE A 255 -16.03 0.27 2.68
CA PHE A 255 -17.25 0.43 3.48
C PHE A 255 -17.09 0.05 4.95
N TYR A 256 -16.02 -0.65 5.34
CA TYR A 256 -15.89 -1.27 6.66
C TYR A 256 -16.10 -0.32 7.86
N LYS A 257 -15.52 0.89 7.82
CA LYS A 257 -15.69 1.91 8.89
C LYS A 257 -16.79 2.94 8.62
N LYS A 258 -17.56 2.74 7.53
CA LYS A 258 -18.68 3.60 7.14
C LYS A 258 -20.04 3.04 7.56
N VAL A 259 -20.07 1.82 8.07
CA VAL A 259 -21.27 1.20 8.64
C VAL A 259 -21.38 1.70 10.09
N GLU A 260 -22.14 2.78 10.27
CA GLU A 260 -22.75 3.13 11.56
C GLU A 260 -23.95 2.23 11.86
#